data_AF-A0A7K1GGH7-F1
#
_entry.id   AF-A0A7K1GGH7-F1
#
_cell.length_a   1.000
_cell.length_b   1.000
_cell.length_c   1.000
_cell.angle_alpha   90.00
_cell.angle_beta   90.00
_cell.angle_gamma   90.00
#
_symmetry.space_group_name_H-M   'P 1'
#
loop_
_entity.id
_entity.type
_entity.pdbx_description
1 polymer ?
#
loop_
_entity_poly.entity_id
_entity_poly.type
_entity_poly.pdbx_seq_one_letter_code
_entity_poly.pdbx_strand_id
1 'polypeptide(L)'
;GPNKALAKMACDHFAKKNASGIHRLDMSNIRQDLWPLPVGKLFGIGKRMEHHLRRMGISTIGGLAGHPAELLKKRWGINGELLQRTA
;
A
#
# COMPACT_ATOMS: atom_id res chain seq x y z
N GLY A 1 5.35 -0.25 12.75
CA GLY A 1 6.14 0.12 11.57
C GLY A 1 6.71 1.52 11.73
N PRO A 2 7.58 1.98 10.83
CA PRO A 2 8.30 3.25 10.98
C PRO A 2 7.43 4.50 10.77
N ASN A 3 6.20 4.36 10.29
CA ASN A 3 5.22 5.43 10.21
C ASN A 3 3.80 4.91 10.50
N LYS A 4 2.83 5.83 10.62
CA LYS A 4 1.43 5.51 10.99
C LYS A 4 0.75 4.61 9.95
N ALA A 5 0.99 4.81 8.66
CA ALA A 5 0.41 3.99 7.60
C ALA A 5 0.91 2.54 7.71
N LEU A 6 2.23 2.33 7.81
CA LEU A 6 2.81 0.99 7.96
C LEU A 6 2.43 0.33 9.28
N ALA A 7 2.29 1.08 10.37
CA ALA A 7 1.76 0.54 11.62
C ALA A 7 0.31 0.05 11.46
N LYS A 8 -0.55 0.83 10.79
CA LYS A 8 -1.94 0.43 10.48
C LYS A 8 -1.97 -0.82 9.61
N MET A 9 -1.16 -0.86 8.57
CA MET A 9 -1.05 -2.00 7.67
C MET A 9 -0.57 -3.27 8.40
N ALA A 10 0.41 -3.13 9.29
CA ALA A 10 0.90 -4.23 10.12
C ALA A 10 -0.23 -4.83 10.98
N CYS A 11 -1.02 -3.96 11.63
CA CYS A 11 -2.13 -4.37 12.47
C CYS A 11 -3.27 -5.04 11.70
N ASP A 12 -3.71 -4.46 10.59
CA ASP A 12 -4.88 -4.95 9.85
C ASP A 12 -4.61 -6.29 9.16
N HIS A 13 -3.40 -6.50 8.64
CA HIS A 13 -3.13 -7.65 7.77
C HIS A 13 -2.41 -8.80 8.46
N PHE A 14 -1.62 -8.52 9.50
CA PHE A 14 -0.74 -9.53 10.10
C PHE A 14 -0.95 -9.69 11.62
N ALA A 15 -0.85 -8.61 12.40
CA ALA A 15 -0.82 -8.70 13.86
C ALA A 15 -2.09 -9.33 14.44
N LYS A 16 -3.27 -8.95 13.94
CA LYS A 16 -4.56 -9.52 14.38
C LYS A 16 -4.76 -10.99 14.00
N LYS A 17 -3.91 -11.53 13.12
CA LYS A 17 -4.04 -12.88 12.55
C LYS A 17 -2.96 -13.84 13.05
N ASN A 18 -2.07 -13.38 13.93
CA ASN A 18 -1.04 -14.20 14.54
C ASN A 18 -1.30 -14.34 16.05
N ALA A 19 -0.67 -15.34 16.68
CA ALA A 19 -0.93 -15.66 18.09
C ALA A 19 -0.39 -14.59 19.07
N SER A 20 0.65 -13.85 18.69
CA SER A 20 1.25 -12.82 19.54
C SER A 20 0.47 -11.51 19.56
N GLY A 21 -0.42 -11.29 18.58
CA GLY A 21 -1.12 -10.01 18.41
C GLY A 21 -0.22 -8.86 17.95
N ILE A 22 1.04 -9.14 17.58
CA ILE A 22 2.05 -8.14 17.26
C ILE A 22 2.72 -8.49 15.93
N HIS A 23 2.85 -7.52 15.04
CA HIS A 23 3.64 -7.65 13.81
C HIS A 23 4.43 -6.37 13.55
N ARG A 24 5.74 -6.52 13.30
CA ARG A 24 6.61 -5.42 12.90
C ARG A 24 6.75 -5.42 11.39
N LEU A 25 6.38 -4.30 10.76
CA LEU A 25 6.57 -4.08 9.33
C LEU A 25 7.56 -2.93 9.12
N ASP A 26 8.64 -3.20 8.40
CA ASP A 26 9.69 -2.24 8.04
C ASP A 26 10.37 -2.61 6.70
N MET A 27 11.44 -1.90 6.33
CA MET A 27 12.09 -2.07 5.03
C MET A 27 12.64 -3.49 4.80
N SER A 28 12.90 -4.25 5.86
CA SER A 28 13.43 -5.62 5.75
C SER A 28 12.39 -6.62 5.26
N ASN A 29 11.09 -6.41 5.57
CA ASN A 29 10.03 -7.37 5.27
C ASN A 29 8.85 -6.80 4.45
N ILE A 30 8.76 -5.47 4.25
CA ILE A 30 7.65 -4.85 3.50
C ILE A 30 7.47 -5.44 2.09
N ARG A 31 8.57 -5.76 1.41
CA ARG A 31 8.54 -6.34 0.05
C ARG A 31 8.00 -7.77 0.02
N GLN A 32 8.19 -8.53 1.10
CA GLN A 32 7.80 -9.93 1.19
C GLN A 32 6.37 -10.04 1.75
N ASP A 33 6.07 -9.28 2.81
CA ASP A 33 4.79 -9.38 3.51
C ASP A 33 3.71 -8.53 2.85
N LEU A 34 4.00 -7.25 2.59
CA LEU A 34 2.98 -6.26 2.24
C LEU A 34 2.77 -6.13 0.73
N TRP A 35 3.87 -6.01 -0.02
CA TRP A 35 3.83 -5.73 -1.45
C TRP A 35 3.02 -6.73 -2.30
N PRO A 36 2.97 -8.04 -1.97
CA PRO A 36 2.13 -8.99 -2.71
C PRO A 36 0.63 -8.78 -2.53
N LEU A 37 0.20 -8.03 -1.51
CA LEU A 37 -1.22 -7.81 -1.25
C LEU A 37 -1.87 -6.98 -2.38
N PRO A 38 -3.18 -7.20 -2.67
CA PRO A 38 -3.91 -6.38 -3.63
C PRO A 38 -3.88 -4.91 -3.26
N VAL A 39 -3.82 -4.03 -4.27
CA VAL A 39 -3.71 -2.57 -4.04
C VAL A 39 -4.89 -1.99 -3.24
N GLY A 40 -6.09 -2.59 -3.35
CA GLY A 40 -7.26 -2.22 -2.54
C GLY A 40 -7.15 -2.55 -1.04
N LYS A 41 -6.11 -3.28 -0.62
CA LYS A 41 -5.82 -3.53 0.80
C LYS A 41 -4.96 -2.43 1.42
N LEU A 42 -4.42 -1.51 0.63
CA LEU A 42 -3.63 -0.39 1.12
C LEU A 42 -4.50 0.60 1.89
N PHE A 43 -3.98 1.09 3.01
CA PHE A 43 -4.61 2.15 3.78
C PHE A 43 -4.79 3.41 2.90
N GLY A 44 -6.02 3.95 2.88
CA GLY A 44 -6.36 5.12 2.07
C GLY A 44 -6.85 4.81 0.65
N ILE A 45 -6.83 3.55 0.20
CA ILE A 45 -7.37 3.15 -1.10
C ILE A 45 -8.76 2.53 -0.94
N GLY A 46 -9.78 3.24 -1.42
CA GLY A 46 -11.15 2.74 -1.53
C GLY A 46 -11.44 2.08 -2.89
N LYS A 47 -12.61 1.44 -3.01
CA LYS A 47 -13.05 0.69 -4.21
C LYS A 47 -12.88 1.46 -5.53
N ARG A 48 -13.23 2.75 -5.54
CA ARG A 48 -13.10 3.59 -6.75
C ARG A 48 -11.64 3.75 -7.18
N MET A 49 -10.75 4.03 -6.23
CA MET A 49 -9.33 4.19 -6.52
C MET A 49 -8.70 2.86 -6.93
N GLU A 50 -9.05 1.77 -6.25
CA GLU A 50 -8.64 0.42 -6.64
C GLU A 50 -9.03 0.11 -8.09
N HIS A 51 -10.26 0.41 -8.50
CA HIS A 51 -10.70 0.19 -9.88
C HIS A 51 -9.87 1.00 -10.90
N HIS A 52 -9.57 2.26 -10.59
CA HIS A 52 -8.72 3.07 -11.47
C HIS A 52 -7.29 2.52 -11.56
N LEU A 53 -6.69 2.12 -10.44
CA LEU A 53 -5.34 1.55 -10.40
C LEU A 53 -5.27 0.22 -11.15
N ARG A 54 -6.25 -0.66 -10.97
CA ARG A 54 -6.35 -1.91 -11.74
C ARG A 54 -6.44 -1.66 -13.25
N ARG A 55 -7.20 -0.65 -13.67
CA ARG A 55 -7.27 -0.24 -15.09
C ARG A 55 -5.95 0.34 -15.63
N MET A 56 -5.05 0.77 -14.75
CA MET A 56 -3.69 1.19 -15.10
C MET A 56 -2.69 0.02 -15.05
N GLY A 57 -3.14 -1.21 -14.82
CA GLY A 57 -2.27 -2.39 -14.67
C GLY A 57 -1.66 -2.53 -13.27
N ILE A 58 -2.06 -1.70 -12.31
CA ILE A 58 -1.55 -1.71 -10.93
C ILE A 58 -2.50 -2.55 -10.07
N SER A 59 -2.15 -3.82 -9.84
CA SER A 59 -2.98 -4.78 -9.10
C SER A 59 -2.54 -4.99 -7.65
N THR A 60 -1.26 -4.76 -7.33
CA THR A 60 -0.67 -5.00 -6.00
C THR A 60 -0.11 -3.73 -5.39
N ILE A 61 0.11 -3.76 -4.07
CA ILE A 61 0.75 -2.65 -3.34
C ILE A 61 2.18 -2.43 -3.88
N GLY A 62 2.94 -3.49 -4.12
CA GLY A 62 4.28 -3.38 -4.72
C GLY A 62 4.25 -2.79 -6.13
N GLY A 63 3.22 -3.10 -6.92
CA GLY A 63 3.00 -2.49 -8.23
C GLY A 63 2.77 -0.97 -8.14
N LEU A 64 2.07 -0.49 -7.10
CA LEU A 64 1.89 0.94 -6.86
C LEU A 64 3.18 1.60 -6.37
N ALA A 65 3.90 0.95 -5.45
CA ALA A 65 5.17 1.45 -4.90
C ALA A 65 6.24 1.60 -6.00
N GLY A 66 6.26 0.70 -6.97
CA GLY A 66 7.18 0.76 -8.12
C GLY A 66 6.71 1.64 -9.28
N HIS A 67 5.49 2.18 -9.26
CA HIS A 67 4.96 2.97 -10.36
C HIS A 67 5.52 4.39 -10.35
N PRO A 68 5.79 5.05 -11.50
CA PRO A 68 6.32 6.41 -11.52
C PRO A 68 5.38 7.43 -10.86
N ALA A 69 5.86 8.12 -9.82
CA ALA A 69 5.08 9.14 -9.09
C ALA A 69 4.52 10.23 -10.01
N GLU A 70 5.31 10.66 -11.00
CA GLU A 70 4.91 11.71 -11.95
C GLU A 70 3.67 11.34 -12.76
N LEU A 71 3.48 10.07 -13.10
CA LEU A 71 2.29 9.61 -13.83
C LEU A 71 1.05 9.63 -12.94
N LEU A 72 1.19 9.26 -11.66
CA LEU A 72 0.11 9.35 -10.69
C LEU A 72 -0.24 10.80 -10.40
N LYS A 73 0.77 11.66 -10.24
CA LYS A 73 0.62 13.09 -10.02
C LYS A 73 -0.03 13.80 -11.20
N LYS A 74 0.31 13.45 -12.44
CA LYS A 74 -0.37 13.97 -13.63
C LYS A 74 -1.86 13.64 -13.65
N ARG A 75 -2.27 12.50 -13.09
CA ARG A 75 -3.66 12.04 -13.09
C ARG A 75 -4.48 12.55 -11.89
N TRP A 76 -3.87 12.67 -10.72
CA TRP A 76 -4.57 12.96 -9.45
C TRP A 76 -3.95 14.10 -8.63
N GLY A 77 -3.01 14.86 -9.20
CA GLY A 77 -2.30 15.92 -8.52
C GLY A 77 -1.51 15.40 -7.31
N ILE A 78 -1.48 16.20 -6.24
CA ILE A 78 -0.77 15.85 -4.99
C ILE A 78 -1.23 14.52 -4.38
N ASN A 79 -2.50 14.15 -4.58
CA ASN A 79 -3.03 12.87 -4.10
C ASN A 79 -2.40 11.68 -4.85
N GLY A 80 -2.04 11.86 -6.12
CA GLY A 80 -1.33 10.85 -6.90
C GLY A 80 0.07 10.58 -6.34
N GLU A 81 0.79 11.63 -5.97
CA GLU A 81 2.10 11.52 -5.33
C GLU A 81 2.00 10.83 -3.95
N LEU A 82 0.97 11.17 -3.17
CA LEU A 82 0.71 10.56 -1.86
C LEU A 82 0.43 9.05 -1.97
N LEU A 83 -0.28 8.60 -3.01
CA LEU A 83 -0.59 7.18 -3.23
C LEU A 83 0.70 6.34 -3.33
N GLN A 84 1.68 6.81 -4.09
CA GLN A 84 2.95 6.10 -4.24
C GLN A 84 3.73 6.04 -2.92
N ARG A 85 3.82 7.17 -2.21
CA ARG A 85 4.57 7.28 -0.95
C ARG A 85 3.98 6.44 0.19
N THR A 86 2.70 6.06 0.07
CA THR A 86 2.00 5.25 1.07
C THR A 86 2.17 3.74 0.84
N ALA A 87 2.51 3.34 -0.38
CA ALA A 87 2.70 1.94 -0.79
C ALA A 87 4.12 1.42 -0.43
#